data_AF-A0A2K9BVC7-F1
#
_entry.id   AF-A0A2K9BVC7-F1
#
_cell.length_a   1.000
_cell.length_b   1.000
_cell.length_c   1.000
_cell.angle_alpha   90.00
_cell.angle_beta   90.00
_cell.angle_gamma   90.00
#
_symmetry.space_group_name_H-M   'P 1'
#
loop_
_entity.id
_entity.type
_entity.pdbx_description
1 polymer ?
#
loop_
_entity_poly.entity_id
_entity_poly.type
_entity_poly.pdbx_seq_one_letter_code
_entity_poly.pdbx_strand_id
1 'polypeptide(L)'
;MKNLQDENINIPISQHKFWTHKADFAEITTRTFKIRIKEYFNLSTKKISYLALLLALEILMSIFSKFVMGLVPISGFFVIEVSFFVILIVLLMSNLFYAMIILQIGVWMRLILGSEPVGLIAMAIVDGTYLLFFAMFLFTSKFIIARVSNDIGSNQKKVLILTIFIGIFVALITSALALLINYLFILELYGIDQSIKKTFYPIIVSMTFVKFIINLFLYLSIYKIALTLIKIHKI
;
A
#
# COMPACT_ATOMS: atom_id res chain seq x y z
N MET A 1 30.30 21.62 12.23
CA MET A 1 28.98 21.79 12.88
C MET A 1 28.67 23.28 12.96
N LYS A 2 27.90 23.82 12.02
CA LYS A 2 27.33 25.17 12.12
C LYS A 2 25.95 25.01 12.76
N ASN A 3 25.73 25.70 13.87
CA ASN A 3 24.41 25.87 14.48
C ASN A 3 23.46 26.49 13.45
N LEU A 4 22.58 25.66 12.88
CA LEU A 4 21.33 26.12 12.28
C LEU A 4 20.38 26.42 13.45
N GLN A 5 20.70 27.48 14.20
CA GLN A 5 19.73 28.14 15.07
C GLN A 5 18.74 28.85 14.15
N ASP A 6 17.49 28.41 14.24
CA ASP A 6 16.31 29.27 14.22
C ASP A 6 16.27 30.34 13.13
N GLU A 7 16.31 29.93 11.87
CA GLU A 7 15.44 30.64 10.93
C GLU A 7 14.00 30.29 11.33
N ASN A 8 13.41 31.19 12.12
CA ASN A 8 11.97 31.36 12.28
C ASN A 8 11.34 31.65 10.91
N ILE A 9 11.36 30.65 10.02
CA ILE A 9 10.43 30.60 8.91
C ILE A 9 9.08 30.43 9.61
N ASN A 10 8.31 31.51 9.72
CA ASN A 10 6.89 31.47 10.00
C ASN A 10 6.26 30.63 8.87
N ILE A 11 6.33 29.30 9.00
CA ILE A 11 5.70 28.38 8.08
C ILE A 11 4.21 28.72 8.20
N PRO A 12 3.57 29.25 7.13
CA PRO A 12 2.16 29.59 7.20
C PRO A 12 1.44 28.32 7.61
N ILE A 13 0.86 28.34 8.82
CA ILE A 13 0.13 27.22 9.37
C ILE A 13 -1.02 26.97 8.39
N SER A 14 -0.96 25.85 7.67
CA SER A 14 -2.07 25.43 6.82
C SER A 14 -3.34 25.45 7.66
N GLN A 15 -4.35 26.20 7.21
CA GLN A 15 -5.68 26.20 7.82
C GLN A 15 -6.35 24.81 7.69
N HIS A 16 -5.87 24.00 6.74
CA HIS A 16 -6.32 22.64 6.50
C HIS A 16 -5.37 21.68 7.24
N LYS A 17 -5.73 21.26 8.45
CA LYS A 17 -5.02 20.20 9.19
C LYS A 17 -5.86 18.94 9.24
N PHE A 18 -5.28 17.84 8.78
CA PHE A 18 -5.87 16.51 8.85
C PHE A 18 -5.34 15.73 10.05
N TRP A 19 -4.05 15.88 10.35
CA TRP A 19 -3.44 15.29 11.54
C TRP A 19 -2.96 16.37 12.50
N THR A 20 -2.97 16.05 13.79
CA THR A 20 -2.39 16.89 14.84
C THR A 20 -0.88 16.69 15.00
N HIS A 21 -0.33 15.60 14.45
CA HIS A 21 1.01 15.12 14.78
C HIS A 21 1.91 14.86 13.56
N LYS A 22 1.38 14.93 12.33
CA LYS A 22 2.13 14.68 11.09
C LYS A 22 1.65 15.60 9.98
N ALA A 23 2.56 16.01 9.11
CA ALA A 23 2.22 16.68 7.86
C ALA A 23 1.64 15.68 6.84
N ASP A 24 0.44 15.93 6.32
CA ASP A 24 -0.12 15.15 5.21
C ASP A 24 0.08 15.89 3.88
N PHE A 25 0.34 15.14 2.81
CA PHE A 25 0.36 15.69 1.45
C PHE A 25 -1.02 16.25 1.05
N ALA A 26 -2.09 15.76 1.68
CA ALA A 26 -3.44 16.29 1.50
C ALA A 26 -3.57 17.78 1.87
N GLU A 27 -2.61 18.33 2.63
CA GLU A 27 -2.60 19.73 3.10
C GLU A 27 -1.76 20.66 2.19
N ILE A 28 -1.35 20.18 1.01
CA ILE A 28 -0.42 20.92 0.14
C ILE A 28 -1.05 22.20 -0.42
N THR A 29 -0.28 23.28 -0.37
CA THR A 29 -0.58 24.58 -0.97
C THR A 29 0.57 24.99 -1.90
N THR A 30 0.35 25.93 -2.81
CA THR A 30 1.39 26.44 -3.72
C THR A 30 2.63 26.93 -2.96
N ARG A 31 2.44 27.54 -1.79
CA ARG A 31 3.53 28.03 -0.92
C ARG A 31 4.29 26.92 -0.20
N THR A 32 3.64 25.81 0.13
CA THR A 32 4.23 24.72 0.93
C THR A 32 4.75 23.55 0.08
N PHE A 33 4.48 23.55 -1.22
CA PHE A 33 4.80 22.44 -2.14
C PHE A 33 6.26 21.97 -2.05
N LYS A 34 7.21 22.90 -2.18
CA LYS A 34 8.65 22.57 -2.16
C LYS A 34 9.09 21.95 -0.83
N ILE A 35 8.56 22.47 0.28
CA ILE A 35 8.84 21.95 1.62
C ILE A 35 8.26 20.54 1.77
N ARG A 36 7.01 20.34 1.35
CA ARG A 36 6.33 19.04 1.42
C ARG A 36 7.04 17.97 0.60
N ILE A 37 7.46 18.27 -0.63
CA ILE A 37 8.25 17.35 -1.46
C ILE A 37 9.57 16.98 -0.77
N LYS A 38 10.29 17.96 -0.21
CA LYS A 38 11.52 17.68 0.54
C LYS A 38 11.25 16.77 1.75
N GLU A 39 10.19 17.03 2.53
CA GLU A 39 9.78 16.20 3.68
C GLU A 39 9.40 14.77 3.27
N TYR A 40 8.73 14.61 2.12
CA TYR A 40 8.33 13.29 1.59
C TYR A 40 9.51 12.36 1.39
N PHE A 41 10.55 12.86 0.72
CA PHE A 41 11.76 12.11 0.40
C PHE A 41 12.81 12.17 1.50
N ASN A 42 12.63 12.98 2.54
CA ASN A 42 13.58 13.03 3.64
C ASN A 42 13.67 11.68 4.36
N LEU A 43 14.90 11.22 4.60
CA LEU A 43 15.25 10.00 5.31
C LEU A 43 16.03 10.35 6.57
N SER A 44 15.32 10.38 7.70
CA SER A 44 15.97 10.42 9.01
C SER A 44 16.41 9.03 9.45
N THR A 45 17.37 8.94 10.36
CA THR A 45 17.78 7.65 10.95
C THR A 45 16.59 6.89 11.53
N LYS A 46 15.68 7.59 12.22
CA LYS A 46 14.43 7.01 12.74
C LYS A 46 13.58 6.40 11.63
N LYS A 47 13.49 7.08 10.47
CA LYS A 47 12.73 6.61 9.31
C LYS A 47 13.32 5.37 8.69
N ILE A 48 14.64 5.35 8.53
CA ILE A 48 15.36 4.17 8.04
C ILE A 48 15.13 2.98 8.98
N SER A 49 15.25 3.18 10.30
CA SER A 49 15.06 2.11 11.28
C SER A 49 13.67 1.48 11.23
N TYR A 50 12.59 2.29 11.17
CA TYR A 50 11.26 1.71 11.09
C TYR A 50 10.96 1.09 9.72
N LEU A 51 11.46 1.65 8.61
CA LEU A 51 11.30 1.06 7.27
C LEU A 51 12.01 -0.29 7.18
N ALA A 52 13.20 -0.41 7.77
CA ALA A 52 13.91 -1.68 7.89
C ALA A 52 13.11 -2.71 8.72
N LEU A 53 12.50 -2.28 9.83
CA LEU A 53 11.64 -3.15 10.64
C LEU A 53 10.40 -3.62 9.86
N LEU A 54 9.75 -2.72 9.12
CA LEU A 54 8.58 -3.05 8.30
C LEU A 54 8.95 -3.97 7.12
N LEU A 55 10.14 -3.79 6.52
CA LEU A 55 10.65 -4.70 5.51
C LEU A 55 10.92 -6.09 6.09
N ALA A 56 11.53 -6.18 7.27
CA ALA A 56 11.75 -7.46 7.95
C ALA A 56 10.41 -8.16 8.27
N LEU A 57 9.40 -7.40 8.71
CA LEU A 57 8.05 -7.90 8.93
C LEU A 57 7.42 -8.39 7.61
N GLU A 58 7.57 -7.66 6.51
CA GLU A 58 7.05 -8.09 5.20
C GLU A 58 7.68 -9.40 4.72
N ILE A 59 9.00 -9.56 4.91
CA ILE A 59 9.71 -10.79 4.58
C ILE A 59 9.20 -11.94 5.46
N LEU A 60 9.07 -11.72 6.77
CA LEU A 60 8.54 -12.72 7.70
C LEU A 60 7.12 -13.15 7.31
N MET A 61 6.25 -12.19 6.99
CA MET A 61 4.88 -12.47 6.57
C MET A 61 4.82 -13.15 5.20
N SER A 62 5.74 -12.84 4.28
CA SER A 62 5.87 -13.54 3.00
C SER A 62 6.26 -15.01 3.19
N ILE A 63 7.23 -15.28 4.08
CA ILE A 63 7.63 -16.65 4.47
C ILE A 63 6.43 -17.37 5.09
N PHE A 64 5.77 -16.77 6.08
CA PHE A 64 4.59 -17.34 6.71
C PHE A 64 3.49 -17.64 5.69
N SER A 65 3.19 -16.70 4.81
CA SER A 65 2.17 -16.87 3.77
C SER A 65 2.52 -18.04 2.84
N LYS A 66 3.79 -18.19 2.46
CA LYS A 66 4.24 -19.29 1.59
C LYS A 66 4.10 -20.65 2.27
N PHE A 67 4.57 -20.80 3.50
CA PHE A 67 4.62 -22.10 4.17
C PHE A 67 3.32 -22.50 4.86
N VAL A 68 2.48 -21.56 5.25
CA VAL A 68 1.21 -21.86 5.95
C VAL A 68 0.03 -21.84 4.98
N MET A 69 -0.04 -20.84 4.08
CA MET A 69 -1.18 -20.69 3.14
C MET A 69 -0.86 -21.13 1.71
N GLY A 70 0.41 -21.13 1.31
CA GLY A 70 0.85 -21.57 -0.01
C GLY A 70 0.83 -23.07 -0.24
N LEU A 71 0.46 -23.88 0.77
CA LEU A 71 0.30 -25.33 0.65
C LEU A 71 -0.95 -25.74 -0.14
N VAL A 72 -1.84 -24.80 -0.49
CA VAL A 72 -3.05 -25.07 -1.29
C VAL A 72 -3.04 -24.21 -2.56
N PRO A 73 -2.22 -24.53 -3.57
CA PRO A 73 -2.28 -23.84 -4.85
C PRO A 73 -3.63 -24.10 -5.50
N ILE A 74 -4.38 -23.03 -5.77
CA ILE A 74 -5.66 -23.14 -6.48
C ILE A 74 -5.35 -23.11 -7.97
N SER A 75 -5.75 -24.18 -8.68
CA SER A 75 -5.47 -24.38 -10.10
C SER A 75 -3.98 -24.37 -10.48
N GLY A 76 -3.10 -24.77 -9.56
CA GLY A 76 -1.67 -25.02 -9.82
C GLY A 76 -0.75 -23.79 -9.78
N PHE A 77 -1.27 -22.56 -9.84
CA PHE A 77 -0.45 -21.34 -9.83
C PHE A 77 -1.01 -20.17 -9.01
N PHE A 78 -2.26 -20.19 -8.55
CA PHE A 78 -2.77 -19.15 -7.65
C PHE A 78 -2.48 -19.47 -6.19
N VAL A 79 -1.82 -18.53 -5.52
CA VAL A 79 -1.58 -18.56 -4.08
C VAL A 79 -2.23 -17.31 -3.47
N ILE A 80 -3.03 -17.50 -2.41
CA ILE A 80 -3.54 -16.38 -1.62
C ILE A 80 -2.42 -15.92 -0.71
N GLU A 81 -2.10 -14.64 -0.80
CA GLU A 81 -1.00 -14.07 -0.06
C GLU A 81 -1.45 -13.05 0.94
N VAL A 82 -0.92 -13.17 2.14
CA VAL A 82 -1.35 -12.41 3.30
C VAL A 82 -0.25 -11.47 3.79
N SER A 83 0.83 -11.27 3.02
CA SER A 83 1.86 -10.29 3.41
C SER A 83 1.47 -8.86 3.03
N PHE A 84 0.66 -8.67 1.98
CA PHE A 84 0.38 -7.36 1.40
C PHE A 84 -0.24 -6.34 2.37
N PHE A 85 -0.92 -6.75 3.45
CA PHE A 85 -1.39 -5.81 4.47
C PHE A 85 -0.23 -5.04 5.13
N VAL A 86 0.97 -5.62 5.25
CA VAL A 86 2.16 -4.93 5.78
C VAL A 86 2.57 -3.79 4.85
N ILE A 87 2.44 -3.96 3.53
CA ILE A 87 2.64 -2.89 2.54
C ILE A 87 1.65 -1.75 2.76
N LEU A 88 0.39 -2.05 3.11
CA LEU A 88 -0.60 -1.02 3.48
C LEU A 88 -0.24 -0.30 4.79
N ILE A 89 0.37 -1.00 5.76
CA ILE A 89 0.94 -0.36 6.97
C ILE A 89 2.09 0.58 6.57
N VAL A 90 2.99 0.13 5.68
CA VAL A 90 4.10 0.97 5.20
C VAL A 90 3.57 2.24 4.55
N LEU A 91 2.54 2.13 3.71
CA LEU A 91 1.88 3.27 3.09
C LEU A 91 1.32 4.25 4.15
N LEU A 92 0.67 3.74 5.19
CA LEU A 92 0.12 4.54 6.29
C LEU A 92 1.21 5.26 7.09
N MET A 93 2.27 4.53 7.49
CA MET A 93 3.33 5.05 8.35
C MET A 93 4.28 5.98 7.59
N SER A 94 4.54 5.70 6.32
CA SER A 94 5.50 6.44 5.48
C SER A 94 4.79 7.20 4.36
N ASN A 95 4.91 6.70 3.12
CA ASN A 95 4.28 7.20 1.90
C ASN A 95 4.31 6.14 0.78
N LEU A 96 3.69 6.47 -0.36
CA LEU A 96 3.59 5.59 -1.52
C LEU A 96 4.96 5.19 -2.09
N PHE A 97 5.93 6.11 -2.16
CA PHE A 97 7.25 5.81 -2.71
C PHE A 97 7.98 4.72 -1.93
N TYR A 98 8.05 4.83 -0.60
CA TYR A 98 8.68 3.79 0.23
C TYR A 98 7.88 2.49 0.26
N ALA A 99 6.54 2.57 0.23
CA ALA A 99 5.70 1.38 0.12
C ALA A 99 5.94 0.62 -1.19
N MET A 100 6.10 1.33 -2.32
CA MET A 100 6.45 0.71 -3.60
C MET A 100 7.84 0.07 -3.59
N ILE A 101 8.84 0.70 -2.98
CA ILE A 101 10.19 0.10 -2.84
C ILE A 101 10.12 -1.19 -2.02
N ILE A 102 9.47 -1.16 -0.85
CA ILE A 102 9.34 -2.34 0.02
C ILE A 102 8.53 -3.43 -0.69
N LEU A 103 7.47 -3.07 -1.42
CA LEU A 103 6.70 -4.01 -2.24
C LEU A 103 7.61 -4.71 -3.27
N GLN A 104 8.39 -3.97 -4.05
CA GLN A 104 9.27 -4.57 -5.05
C GLN A 104 10.31 -5.50 -4.40
N ILE A 105 10.97 -5.05 -3.33
CA ILE A 105 11.93 -5.90 -2.60
C ILE A 105 11.23 -7.16 -2.07
N GLY A 106 10.07 -7.02 -1.43
CA GLY A 106 9.31 -8.13 -0.86
C GLY A 106 8.89 -9.17 -1.91
N VAL A 107 8.41 -8.71 -3.07
CA VAL A 107 8.04 -9.59 -4.20
C VAL A 107 9.29 -10.33 -4.72
N TRP A 108 10.38 -9.62 -5.02
CA TRP A 108 11.56 -10.24 -5.62
C TRP A 108 12.37 -11.13 -4.66
N MET A 109 12.34 -10.86 -3.35
CA MET A 109 12.94 -11.73 -2.33
C MET A 109 12.37 -13.15 -2.36
N ARG A 110 11.14 -13.33 -2.88
CA ARG A 110 10.51 -14.65 -2.99
C ARG A 110 11.14 -15.54 -4.06
N LEU A 111 11.93 -14.99 -4.99
CA LEU A 111 12.79 -15.80 -5.87
C LEU A 111 13.71 -16.70 -5.04
N ILE A 112 14.29 -16.17 -3.96
CA ILE A 112 15.20 -16.92 -3.07
C ILE A 112 14.44 -18.04 -2.34
N LEU A 113 13.14 -17.85 -2.12
CA LEU A 113 12.27 -18.85 -1.53
C LEU A 113 11.85 -19.93 -2.54
N GLY A 114 12.24 -19.83 -3.81
CA GLY A 114 11.88 -20.77 -4.88
C GLY A 114 10.55 -20.46 -5.58
N SER A 115 10.07 -19.23 -5.52
CA SER A 115 8.93 -18.79 -6.36
C SER A 115 9.38 -18.54 -7.79
N GLU A 116 8.51 -18.80 -8.76
CA GLU A 116 8.86 -18.68 -10.18
C GLU A 116 8.70 -17.24 -10.73
N PRO A 117 9.52 -16.79 -11.70
CA PRO A 117 9.60 -15.38 -12.08
C PRO A 117 8.35 -14.80 -12.75
N VAL A 118 7.60 -15.57 -13.53
CA VAL A 118 6.41 -15.11 -14.27
C VAL A 118 5.31 -14.73 -13.28
N GLY A 119 5.07 -15.56 -12.28
CA GLY A 119 4.13 -15.31 -11.19
C GLY A 119 4.54 -14.12 -10.33
N LEU A 120 5.84 -13.91 -10.12
CA LEU A 120 6.34 -12.72 -9.42
C LEU A 120 6.14 -11.43 -10.24
N ILE A 121 6.29 -11.48 -11.57
CA ILE A 121 5.96 -10.36 -12.45
C ILE A 121 4.46 -10.04 -12.35
N ALA A 122 3.60 -11.06 -12.47
CA ALA A 122 2.15 -10.89 -12.32
C ALA A 122 1.81 -10.26 -10.97
N MET A 123 2.40 -10.78 -9.90
CA MET A 123 2.22 -10.27 -8.53
C MET A 123 2.67 -8.82 -8.39
N ALA A 124 3.88 -8.47 -8.84
CA ALA A 124 4.40 -7.10 -8.75
C ALA A 124 3.50 -6.09 -9.46
N ILE A 125 2.97 -6.46 -10.64
CA ILE A 125 2.08 -5.59 -11.41
C ILE A 125 0.72 -5.47 -10.72
N VAL A 126 0.10 -6.58 -10.32
CA VAL A 126 -1.24 -6.60 -9.69
C VAL A 126 -1.20 -5.88 -8.34
N ASP A 127 -0.24 -6.19 -7.48
CA ASP A 127 -0.11 -5.60 -6.15
C ASP A 127 0.31 -4.12 -6.22
N GLY A 128 1.20 -3.78 -7.17
CA GLY A 128 1.58 -2.40 -7.44
C GLY A 128 0.40 -1.57 -7.96
N THR A 129 -0.43 -2.15 -8.81
CA THR A 129 -1.66 -1.53 -9.32
C THR A 129 -2.64 -1.24 -8.20
N TYR A 130 -2.89 -2.23 -7.32
CA TYR A 130 -3.74 -2.00 -6.14
C TYR A 130 -3.20 -0.88 -5.27
N LEU A 131 -1.91 -0.93 -4.93
CA LEU A 131 -1.27 0.06 -4.04
C LEU A 131 -1.36 1.48 -4.62
N LEU A 132 -1.10 1.62 -5.92
CA LEU A 132 -1.16 2.88 -6.63
C LEU A 132 -2.57 3.48 -6.62
N PHE A 133 -3.58 2.72 -7.04
CA PHE A 133 -4.96 3.21 -7.05
C PHE A 133 -5.46 3.48 -5.62
N PHE A 134 -5.18 2.58 -4.68
CA PHE A 134 -5.57 2.76 -3.28
C PHE A 134 -4.99 4.04 -2.69
N ALA A 135 -3.68 4.27 -2.89
CA ALA A 135 -3.02 5.49 -2.43
C ALA A 135 -3.58 6.74 -3.13
N MET A 136 -3.84 6.69 -4.44
CA MET A 136 -4.39 7.80 -5.21
C MET A 136 -5.80 8.19 -4.75
N PHE A 137 -6.71 7.23 -4.60
CA PHE A 137 -8.06 7.49 -4.13
C PHE A 137 -8.06 7.97 -2.68
N LEU A 138 -7.28 7.33 -1.80
CA LEU A 138 -7.16 7.74 -0.40
C LEU A 138 -6.61 9.16 -0.26
N PHE A 139 -5.56 9.48 -1.02
CA PHE A 139 -5.00 10.83 -1.09
C PHE A 139 -6.04 11.86 -1.54
N THR A 140 -6.75 11.56 -2.63
CA THR A 140 -7.78 12.46 -3.18
C THR A 140 -8.91 12.68 -2.19
N SER A 141 -9.39 11.63 -1.52
CA SER A 141 -10.42 11.75 -0.49
C SER A 141 -9.97 12.58 0.71
N LYS A 142 -8.73 12.36 1.21
CA LYS A 142 -8.15 13.17 2.29
C LYS A 142 -8.04 14.64 1.89
N PHE A 143 -7.58 14.91 0.67
CA PHE A 143 -7.43 16.26 0.13
C PHE A 143 -8.76 17.01 0.05
N ILE A 144 -9.82 16.35 -0.42
CA ILE A 144 -11.17 16.94 -0.47
C ILE A 144 -11.70 17.20 0.96
N ILE A 145 -11.58 16.23 1.86
CA ILE A 145 -12.08 16.35 3.24
C ILE A 145 -11.40 17.50 3.99
N ALA A 146 -10.07 17.62 3.86
CA ALA A 146 -9.30 18.67 4.50
C ALA A 146 -9.71 20.09 4.06
N ARG A 147 -10.27 20.24 2.84
CA ARG A 147 -10.76 21.52 2.32
C ARG A 147 -12.22 21.81 2.66
N VAL A 148 -13.03 20.78 2.88
CA VAL A 148 -14.47 20.93 3.13
C VAL A 148 -14.82 21.02 4.61
N SER A 149 -14.01 20.43 5.50
CA SER A 149 -14.35 20.34 6.93
C SER A 149 -13.21 20.74 7.85
N ASN A 150 -13.49 21.63 8.80
CA ASN A 150 -12.55 22.10 9.82
C ASN A 150 -12.51 21.22 11.09
N ASP A 151 -13.35 20.18 11.19
CA ASP A 151 -13.39 19.29 12.36
C ASP A 151 -12.47 18.07 12.18
N ILE A 152 -11.30 18.15 12.82
CA ILE A 152 -10.24 17.13 12.77
C ILE A 152 -10.72 15.76 13.27
N GLY A 153 -11.53 15.71 14.33
CA GLY A 153 -11.98 14.45 14.94
C GLY A 153 -12.97 13.69 14.05
N SER A 154 -13.91 14.43 13.45
CA SER A 154 -14.85 13.90 12.46
C SER A 154 -14.15 13.44 11.18
N ASN A 155 -13.12 14.17 10.74
CA ASN A 155 -12.37 13.86 9.51
C ASN A 155 -11.63 12.52 9.58
N GLN A 156 -11.05 12.16 10.74
CA GLN A 156 -10.37 10.87 10.91
C GLN A 156 -11.33 9.68 10.80
N LYS A 157 -12.53 9.79 11.39
CA LYS A 157 -13.57 8.76 11.28
C LYS A 157 -14.07 8.63 9.84
N LYS A 158 -14.32 9.75 9.15
CA LYS A 158 -14.73 9.76 7.74
C LYS A 158 -13.71 9.07 6.83
N VAL A 159 -12.42 9.36 7.01
CA VAL A 159 -11.36 8.73 6.22
C VAL A 159 -11.23 7.25 6.52
N LEU A 160 -11.39 6.81 7.77
CA LEU A 160 -11.41 5.39 8.09
C LEU A 160 -12.54 4.66 7.34
N ILE A 161 -13.76 5.20 7.38
CA ILE A 161 -14.91 4.62 6.66
C ILE A 161 -14.64 4.60 5.15
N LEU A 162 -14.16 5.71 4.58
CA LEU A 162 -13.80 5.79 3.17
C LEU A 162 -12.71 4.80 2.79
N THR A 163 -11.75 4.52 3.68
CA THR A 163 -10.68 3.56 3.43
C THR A 163 -11.24 2.16 3.14
N ILE A 164 -12.33 1.77 3.80
CA ILE A 164 -13.02 0.50 3.56
C ILE A 164 -13.62 0.50 2.14
N PHE A 165 -14.40 1.53 1.79
CA PHE A 165 -15.04 1.63 0.49
C PHE A 165 -14.03 1.73 -0.66
N ILE A 166 -12.97 2.53 -0.49
CA ILE A 166 -11.88 2.64 -1.44
C ILE A 166 -11.17 1.30 -1.59
N GLY A 167 -10.87 0.60 -0.49
CA GLY A 167 -10.21 -0.70 -0.53
C GLY A 167 -11.01 -1.75 -1.31
N ILE A 168 -12.32 -1.81 -1.11
CA ILE A 168 -13.23 -2.72 -1.85
C ILE A 168 -13.31 -2.32 -3.32
N PHE A 169 -13.50 -1.02 -3.60
CA PHE A 169 -13.61 -0.52 -4.97
C PHE A 169 -12.32 -0.75 -5.77
N VAL A 170 -11.17 -0.49 -5.18
CA VAL A 170 -9.86 -0.72 -5.81
C VAL A 170 -9.58 -2.21 -5.96
N ALA A 171 -10.05 -3.07 -5.06
CA ALA A 171 -9.97 -4.52 -5.23
C ALA A 171 -10.72 -4.97 -6.49
N LEU A 172 -11.90 -4.41 -6.79
CA LEU A 172 -12.65 -4.70 -8.01
C LEU A 172 -11.90 -4.25 -9.26
N ILE A 173 -11.41 -2.99 -9.29
CA ILE A 173 -10.62 -2.46 -10.41
C ILE A 173 -9.39 -3.32 -10.66
N THR A 174 -8.65 -3.64 -9.59
CA THR A 174 -7.42 -4.42 -9.70
C THR A 174 -7.72 -5.84 -10.17
N SER A 175 -8.83 -6.44 -9.77
CA SER A 175 -9.24 -7.77 -10.24
C SER A 175 -9.56 -7.79 -11.73
N ALA A 176 -10.20 -6.73 -12.25
CA ALA A 176 -10.43 -6.56 -13.69
C ALA A 176 -9.11 -6.37 -14.45
N LEU A 177 -8.17 -5.59 -13.91
CA LEU A 177 -6.85 -5.41 -14.50
C LEU A 177 -6.00 -6.68 -14.42
N ALA A 178 -6.09 -7.46 -13.34
CA ALA A 178 -5.43 -8.75 -13.21
C ALA A 178 -5.92 -9.71 -14.29
N LEU A 179 -7.23 -9.73 -14.58
CA LEU A 179 -7.78 -10.48 -15.71
C LEU A 179 -7.19 -10.01 -17.03
N LEU A 180 -7.14 -8.70 -17.28
CA LEU A 180 -6.57 -8.14 -18.50
C LEU A 180 -5.09 -8.53 -18.67
N ILE A 181 -4.28 -8.37 -17.63
CA ILE A 181 -2.86 -8.75 -17.62
C ILE A 181 -2.69 -10.26 -17.87
N ASN A 182 -3.52 -11.08 -17.22
CA ASN A 182 -3.46 -12.52 -17.41
C ASN A 182 -3.84 -12.95 -18.82
N TYR A 183 -4.88 -12.32 -19.38
CA TYR A 183 -5.32 -12.53 -20.74
C TYR A 183 -4.25 -12.12 -21.77
N LEU A 184 -3.65 -10.94 -21.59
CA LEU A 184 -2.73 -10.34 -22.55
C LEU A 184 -1.40 -11.10 -22.65
N PHE A 185 -0.81 -11.55 -21.54
CA PHE A 185 0.50 -12.19 -21.61
C PHE A 185 0.82 -13.24 -20.54
N ILE A 186 0.29 -13.18 -19.32
CA ILE A 186 0.72 -14.15 -18.28
C ILE A 186 0.32 -15.59 -18.62
N LEU A 187 -0.92 -15.83 -19.04
CA LEU A 187 -1.35 -17.20 -19.40
C LEU A 187 -0.59 -17.73 -20.63
N GLU A 188 -0.14 -16.84 -21.52
CA GLU A 188 0.70 -17.22 -22.66
C GLU A 188 2.11 -17.58 -22.23
N LEU A 189 2.70 -16.85 -21.27
CA LEU A 189 4.00 -17.19 -20.69
C LEU A 189 3.98 -18.54 -19.95
N TYR A 190 2.83 -18.95 -19.41
CA TYR A 190 2.64 -20.31 -18.86
C TYR A 190 2.36 -21.39 -19.91
N GLY A 191 2.28 -21.04 -21.20
CA GLY A 191 1.98 -21.99 -22.28
C GLY A 191 0.54 -22.52 -22.27
N ILE A 192 -0.41 -21.79 -21.67
CA ILE A 192 -1.81 -22.22 -21.59
C ILE A 192 -2.51 -21.98 -22.92
N ASP A 193 -3.06 -23.05 -23.49
CA ASP A 193 -3.83 -23.02 -24.73
C ASP A 193 -5.00 -22.04 -24.68
N GLN A 194 -5.20 -21.31 -25.78
CA GLN A 194 -6.25 -20.29 -25.93
C GLN A 194 -7.67 -20.84 -25.68
N SER A 195 -7.91 -22.11 -25.99
CA SER A 195 -9.18 -22.80 -25.76
C SER A 195 -9.51 -22.94 -24.27
N ILE A 196 -8.50 -23.07 -23.41
CA ILE A 196 -8.65 -23.29 -21.98
C ILE A 196 -8.55 -21.98 -21.19
N LYS A 197 -7.88 -20.93 -21.70
CA LYS A 197 -7.72 -19.64 -20.98
C LYS A 197 -8.99 -19.11 -20.32
N LYS A 198 -10.14 -19.23 -21.01
CA LYS A 198 -11.45 -18.76 -20.51
C LYS A 198 -11.89 -19.40 -19.19
N THR A 199 -11.47 -20.63 -18.90
CA THR A 199 -11.82 -21.31 -17.64
C THR A 199 -11.12 -20.67 -16.43
N PHE A 200 -9.97 -20.03 -16.65
CA PHE A 200 -9.21 -19.36 -15.59
C PHE A 200 -9.74 -17.97 -15.24
N TYR A 201 -10.53 -17.33 -16.10
CA TYR A 201 -10.95 -15.94 -15.89
C TYR A 201 -11.74 -15.72 -14.60
N PRO A 202 -12.77 -16.53 -14.26
CA PRO A 202 -13.48 -16.37 -13.00
C PRO A 202 -12.57 -16.59 -11.79
N ILE A 203 -11.61 -17.53 -11.91
CA ILE A 203 -10.64 -17.85 -10.86
C ILE A 203 -9.71 -16.66 -10.64
N ILE A 204 -9.13 -16.09 -11.70
CA ILE A 204 -8.26 -14.91 -11.62
C ILE A 204 -8.97 -13.76 -10.89
N VAL A 205 -10.19 -13.42 -11.33
CA VAL A 205 -10.95 -12.30 -10.77
C VAL A 205 -11.31 -12.55 -9.31
N SER A 206 -11.89 -13.71 -9.01
CA SER A 206 -12.32 -14.05 -7.64
C SER A 206 -11.14 -14.13 -6.67
N MET A 207 -10.05 -14.80 -7.06
CA MET A 207 -8.87 -14.96 -6.21
C MET A 207 -8.16 -13.63 -5.95
N THR A 208 -8.04 -12.79 -6.98
CA THR A 208 -7.46 -11.44 -6.83
C THR A 208 -8.31 -10.58 -5.90
N PHE A 209 -9.64 -10.61 -6.07
CA PHE A 209 -10.55 -9.88 -5.21
C PHE A 209 -10.45 -10.34 -3.76
N VAL A 210 -10.58 -11.65 -3.52
CA VAL A 210 -10.49 -12.25 -2.17
C VAL A 210 -9.14 -11.94 -1.52
N LYS A 211 -8.02 -12.03 -2.25
CA LYS A 211 -6.68 -11.65 -1.76
C LYS A 211 -6.71 -10.24 -1.17
N PHE A 212 -7.19 -9.26 -1.92
CA PHE A 212 -7.19 -7.88 -1.45
C PHE A 212 -8.19 -7.61 -0.34
N ILE A 213 -9.34 -8.28 -0.32
CA ILE A 213 -10.31 -8.18 0.79
C ILE A 213 -9.70 -8.72 2.09
N ILE A 214 -9.03 -9.88 2.06
CA ILE A 214 -8.36 -10.44 3.24
C ILE A 214 -7.27 -9.49 3.76
N ASN A 215 -6.41 -8.97 2.87
CA ASN A 215 -5.35 -8.04 3.28
C ASN A 215 -5.91 -6.70 3.80
N LEU A 216 -6.99 -6.19 3.20
CA LEU A 216 -7.68 -5.00 3.69
C LEU A 216 -8.25 -5.23 5.09
N PHE A 217 -8.88 -6.39 5.33
CA PHE A 217 -9.41 -6.75 6.65
C PHE A 217 -8.30 -6.77 7.71
N LEU A 218 -7.18 -7.46 7.44
CA LEU A 218 -6.05 -7.51 8.36
C LEU A 218 -5.44 -6.13 8.63
N TYR A 219 -5.28 -5.32 7.59
CA TYR A 219 -4.84 -3.93 7.72
C TYR A 219 -5.78 -3.12 8.63
N LEU A 220 -7.09 -3.27 8.47
CA LEU A 220 -8.08 -2.57 9.30
C LEU A 220 -8.04 -3.04 10.76
N SER A 221 -7.83 -4.33 11.02
CA SER A 221 -7.72 -4.88 12.38
C SER A 221 -6.57 -4.26 13.18
N ILE A 222 -5.45 -3.93 12.52
CA ILE A 222 -4.27 -3.33 13.15
C ILE A 222 -4.17 -1.81 12.96
N TYR A 223 -5.06 -1.22 12.16
CA TYR A 223 -5.02 0.20 11.79
C TYR A 223 -4.95 1.12 13.01
N LYS A 224 -5.78 0.87 14.04
CA LYS A 224 -5.82 1.67 15.26
C LYS A 224 -4.51 1.57 16.06
N ILE A 225 -3.89 0.39 16.08
CA ILE A 225 -2.60 0.16 16.73
C ILE A 225 -1.51 0.93 15.99
N ALA A 226 -1.46 0.82 14.66
CA ALA A 226 -0.51 1.55 13.83
C ALA A 226 -0.63 3.08 14.02
N LEU A 227 -1.85 3.63 14.01
CA LEU A 227 -2.07 5.05 14.29
C LEU A 227 -1.57 5.47 15.68
N THR A 228 -1.79 4.63 16.69
CA THR A 228 -1.31 4.90 18.05
C THR A 228 0.21 4.96 18.10
N LEU A 229 0.90 4.03 17.41
CA LEU A 229 2.36 4.02 17.33
C LEU A 229 2.92 5.25 16.61
N ILE A 230 2.30 5.67 15.50
CA ILE A 230 2.68 6.90 14.76
C ILE A 230 2.59 8.11 15.69
N LYS A 231 1.48 8.22 16.44
CA LYS A 231 1.26 9.35 17.36
C LYS A 231 2.28 9.39 18.51
N ILE A 232 2.60 8.24 19.11
CA ILE A 232 3.56 8.15 20.23
C ILE A 232 4.97 8.50 19.76
N HIS A 233 5.40 7.96 18.62
CA HIS A 233 6.78 8.09 18.16
C HIS A 233 7.00 9.32 17.25
N LYS A 234 5.95 10.09 16.98
CA LYS A 234 5.95 11.25 16.07
C LYS A 234 6.60 10.91 14.72
N ILE A 235 6.17 9.77 14.16
CA ILE A 235 6.62 9.24 12.85
C ILE A 235 5.89 9.96 11.71
#